data_AF-A0A496R243-F1
#
_entry.id   AF-A0A496R243-F1
#
_cell.length_a   1.000
_cell.length_b   1.000
_cell.length_c   1.000
_cell.angle_alpha   90.00
_cell.angle_beta   90.00
_cell.angle_gamma   90.00
#
_symmetry.space_group_name_H-M   'P 1'
#
loop_
_entity.id
_entity.type
_entity.pdbx_description
1 polymer ?
#
loop_
_entity_poly.entity_id
_entity_poly.type
_entity_poly.pdbx_seq_one_letter_code
_entity_poly.pdbx_strand_id
1 'polypeptide(L)'
;MKITVLGGSPKGTKSVTMQYIRFLELQYPEVEFEVLQPAFRIRRLELNSELFDKMVETVRLSDAVLWAFPLYVHSVCSQYLRF
;
A
#
# COMPACT_ATOMS: atom_id res chain seq x y z
N MET A 1 9.16 -12.95 -8.06
CA MET A 1 7.99 -12.14 -8.48
C MET A 1 7.87 -10.99 -7.51
N LYS A 2 7.64 -9.78 -8.00
CA LYS A 2 7.53 -8.55 -7.21
C LYS A 2 6.08 -8.08 -7.15
N ILE A 3 5.48 -8.13 -5.96
CA ILE A 3 4.15 -7.62 -5.68
C ILE A 3 4.26 -6.30 -4.95
N THR A 4 3.71 -5.23 -5.50
CA THR A 4 3.55 -3.98 -4.77
C THR A 4 2.26 -4.01 -3.96
N VAL A 5 2.38 -3.81 -2.65
CA VAL A 5 1.23 -3.74 -1.74
C VAL A 5 0.89 -2.28 -1.47
N LEU A 6 -0.31 -1.87 -1.85
CA LEU A 6 -0.83 -0.54 -1.54
C LEU A 6 -1.62 -0.59 -0.22
N GLY A 7 -0.97 -0.11 0.85
CA GLY A 7 -1.52 0.00 2.19
C GLY A 7 -2.55 1.13 2.31
N GLY A 8 -3.82 0.75 2.40
CA GLY A 8 -4.95 1.67 2.50
C GLY A 8 -5.37 2.03 3.93
N SER A 9 -4.57 1.68 4.95
CA SER A 9 -4.86 2.04 6.33
C SER A 9 -4.19 3.36 6.72
N PRO A 10 -4.91 4.31 7.34
CA PRO A 10 -4.31 5.54 7.85
C PRO A 10 -3.46 5.28 9.11
N LYS A 11 -3.39 4.04 9.60
CA LYS A 11 -2.50 3.62 10.70
C LYS A 11 -1.13 3.12 10.22
N GLY A 12 -0.91 3.06 8.90
CA GLY A 12 0.34 2.58 8.32
C GLY A 12 0.69 1.14 8.73
N THR A 13 1.95 0.92 9.10
CA THR A 13 2.51 -0.40 9.46
C THR A 13 1.90 -1.01 10.71
N LYS A 14 1.29 -0.21 11.60
CA LYS A 14 0.61 -0.69 12.82
C LYS A 14 -0.80 -1.26 12.56
N SER A 15 -1.24 -1.33 11.30
CA SER A 15 -2.59 -1.77 10.97
C SER A 15 -2.73 -3.31 10.96
N VAL A 16 -3.91 -3.80 11.36
CA VAL A 16 -4.26 -5.24 11.27
C VAL A 16 -4.18 -5.73 9.83
N THR A 17 -4.56 -4.89 8.86
CA THR A 17 -4.42 -5.20 7.43
C THR A 17 -2.98 -5.58 7.05
N MET A 18 -1.97 -4.91 7.62
CA MET A 18 -0.57 -5.25 7.35
C MET A 18 -0.12 -6.55 8.03
N GLN A 19 -0.83 -7.04 9.05
CA GLN A 19 -0.56 -8.37 9.62
C GLN A 19 -0.92 -9.48 8.63
N TYR A 20 -1.95 -9.30 7.81
CA TYR A 20 -2.26 -10.23 6.72
C TYR A 20 -1.20 -10.20 5.62
N ILE A 21 -0.63 -9.04 5.32
CA ILE A 21 0.51 -8.95 4.39
C ILE A 21 1.72 -9.67 4.97
N ARG A 22 2.02 -9.47 6.27
CA ARG A 22 3.08 -10.19 6.95
C ARG A 22 2.87 -11.70 6.92
N PHE A 23 1.63 -12.16 7.05
CA PHE A 23 1.30 -13.58 6.91
C PHE A 23 1.64 -14.07 5.49
N LEU A 24 1.26 -13.34 4.44
CA LEU A 24 1.59 -13.70 3.05
C LEU A 24 3.10 -13.75 2.81
N GLU A 25 3.87 -12.78 3.32
CA GLU A 25 5.34 -12.79 3.25
C GLU A 25 5.94 -14.07 3.85
N LEU A 26 5.35 -14.60 4.94
CA LEU A 26 5.79 -15.84 5.57
C LEU A 26 5.37 -17.09 4.79
N GLN A 27 4.22 -17.06 4.11
CA GLN A 27 3.73 -18.19 3.32
C GLN A 27 4.41 -18.29 1.95
N TYR A 28 4.85 -17.17 1.39
CA TYR A 28 5.43 -17.08 0.05
C TYR A 28 6.79 -16.36 0.10
N PRO A 29 7.82 -16.96 0.72
CA PRO A 29 9.14 -16.33 0.90
C PRO A 29 9.87 -16.02 -0.41
N GLU A 30 9.49 -16.65 -1.52
CA GLU A 30 10.01 -16.41 -2.87
C GLU A 30 9.39 -15.17 -3.56
N VAL A 31 8.31 -14.63 -3.00
CA VAL A 31 7.63 -13.44 -3.50
C VAL A 31 8.11 -12.22 -2.72
N GLU A 32 8.57 -11.20 -3.45
CA GLU A 32 8.92 -9.92 -2.87
C GLU A 32 7.67 -9.07 -2.71
N PHE A 33 7.29 -8.74 -1.47
CA PHE A 33 6.21 -7.83 -1.17
C PHE A 33 6.78 -6.44 -0.84
N GLU A 34 6.65 -5.49 -1.77
CA GLU A 34 7.04 -4.10 -1.54
C GLU A 34 5.84 -3.29 -1.03
N VAL A 35 5.83 -2.99 0.28
CA VAL A 35 4.71 -2.29 0.92
C VAL A 35 4.84 -0.78 0.83
N LEU A 36 3.91 -0.15 0.11
CA LEU A 36 3.71 1.29 0.05
C LEU A 36 2.54 1.68 0.94
N GLN A 37 2.60 2.85 1.60
CA GLN A 37 1.57 3.30 2.54
C GLN A 37 0.94 4.63 2.09
N PRO A 38 0.25 4.67 0.94
CA PRO A 38 -0.33 5.90 0.40
C PRO A 38 -1.35 6.55 1.35
N ALA A 39 -2.25 5.76 1.97
CA ALA A 39 -3.25 6.31 2.88
C ALA A 39 -2.64 6.98 4.12
N PHE A 40 -1.52 6.45 4.62
CA PHE A 40 -0.79 7.07 5.73
C PHE A 40 -0.03 8.34 5.29
N ARG A 41 0.45 8.37 4.04
CA ARG A 41 1.33 9.45 3.52
C ARG A 41 0.62 10.47 2.63
N ILE A 42 -0.70 10.38 2.44
CA ILE A 42 -1.43 11.11 1.40
C ILE A 42 -1.13 12.61 1.38
N ARG A 43 -1.15 13.28 2.53
CA ARG A 43 -0.89 14.72 2.63
C ARG A 43 0.50 15.12 2.12
N ARG A 44 1.50 14.25 2.29
CA ARG A 44 2.86 14.48 1.80
C ARG A 44 2.97 14.19 0.31
N LEU A 45 2.27 13.15 -0.17
CA LEU A 45 2.26 12.78 -1.59
C LEU A 45 1.64 13.87 -2.46
N GLU A 46 0.54 14.49 -2.00
CA GLU A 46 -0.13 15.58 -2.72
C GLU A 46 0.72 16.86 -2.86
N LEU A 47 1.68 17.07 -1.95
CA LEU A 47 2.56 18.24 -1.94
C LEU A 47 3.92 17.96 -2.56
N ASN A 48 4.20 16.72 -2.97
CA ASN A 48 5.51 16.33 -3.46
C ASN A 48 5.36 15.35 -4.64
N SER A 49 5.32 15.92 -5.84
CA SER A 49 5.19 15.16 -7.09
C SER A 49 6.31 14.14 -7.27
N GLU A 50 7.55 14.47 -6.90
CA GLU A 50 8.67 13.52 -7.03
C GLU A 50 8.46 12.26 -6.16
N LEU A 51 7.94 12.40 -4.94
CA LEU A 51 7.62 11.26 -4.08
C LEU A 51 6.42 10.47 -4.61
N PHE A 52 5.43 11.15 -5.20
CA PHE A 52 4.30 10.50 -5.84
C PHE A 52 4.73 9.72 -7.08
N ASP A 53 5.51 10.33 -7.97
CA ASP A 53 6.03 9.73 -9.20
C ASP A 53 6.89 8.51 -8.90
N LYS A 54 7.77 8.58 -7.88
CA LYS A 54 8.53 7.42 -7.41
C LYS A 54 7.62 6.28 -6.97
N MET A 55 6.52 6.58 -6.27
CA MET A 55 5.55 5.59 -5.83
C MET A 55 4.82 4.94 -7.01
N VAL A 56 4.41 5.75 -8.00
CA VAL A 56 3.77 5.27 -9.24
C VAL A 56 4.75 4.42 -10.04
N GLU A 57 6.03 4.78 -10.09
CA GLU A 57 7.04 4.00 -10.79
C GLU A 57 7.29 2.65 -10.12
N THR A 58 7.32 2.60 -8.78
CA THR A 58 7.34 1.32 -8.05
C THR A 58 6.16 0.43 -8.44
N VAL A 59 4.94 0.99 -8.52
CA VAL A 59 3.75 0.26 -8.95
C VAL A 59 3.89 -0.22 -10.40
N ARG A 60 4.39 0.63 -11.30
CA ARG A 60 4.59 0.30 -12.72
C ARG A 60 5.57 -0.86 -12.92
N LEU A 61 6.61 -0.94 -12.10
CA LEU A 61 7.65 -1.96 -12.17
C LEU A 61 7.27 -3.28 -11.45
N SER A 62 6.09 -3.35 -10.84
CA SER A 62 5.62 -4.56 -10.17
C SER A 62 4.99 -5.56 -11.13
N ASP A 63 5.16 -6.86 -10.84
CA ASP A 63 4.50 -7.93 -11.58
C ASP A 63 2.99 -7.98 -11.25
N ALA A 64 2.62 -7.56 -10.03
CA ALA A 64 1.23 -7.44 -9.60
C ALA A 64 1.07 -6.39 -8.49
N VAL A 65 -0.17 -5.89 -8.37
CA VAL A 65 -0.56 -4.92 -7.33
C VAL A 65 -1.58 -5.55 -6.39
N LEU A 66 -1.31 -5.47 -5.09
CA LEU A 66 -2.21 -5.90 -4.03
C LEU A 66 -2.75 -4.69 -3.26
N TRP A 67 -4.03 -4.36 -3.46
CA TRP A 67 -4.72 -3.34 -2.66
C TRP A 67 -5.09 -3.91 -1.30
N ALA A 68 -4.44 -3.44 -0.25
CA ALA A 68 -4.60 -3.95 1.10
C ALA A 68 -5.16 -2.85 2.01
N PHE A 69 -6.48 -2.89 2.25
CA PHE A 69 -7.15 -1.87 3.04
C PHE A 69 -8.18 -2.44 4.02
N PRO A 70 -8.36 -1.82 5.20
CA PRO A 70 -9.51 -2.08 6.06
C PRO A 70 -10.80 -1.57 5.42
N LEU A 71 -11.93 -2.26 5.68
CA LEU A 71 -13.25 -1.79 5.28
C LEU A 71 -13.73 -0.69 6.23
N TYR A 72 -13.90 0.51 5.69
CA TYR A 72 -14.71 1.58 6.29
C TYR A 72 -16.12 1.48 5.68
N VAL A 73 -17.10 2.26 6.14
CA VAL A 73 -18.53 2.19 5.74
C VAL A 73 -18.73 1.86 4.24
N HIS A 74 -18.81 0.56 3.93
CA HIS A 74 -18.80 -0.05 2.59
C HIS A 74 -17.76 0.47 1.58
N SER A 75 -16.64 1.03 2.04
CA SER A 75 -15.62 1.65 1.18
C SER A 75 -14.24 1.68 1.86
N VAL A 76 -13.25 2.25 1.16
CA VAL A 76 -11.92 2.54 1.72
C VAL A 76 -11.95 3.80 2.60
N CYS A 77 -10.89 4.04 3.38
CA CYS A 77 -10.79 5.28 4.16
C CYS A 77 -10.62 6.51 3.25
N SER A 78 -11.04 7.69 3.72
CA SER A 78 -10.98 8.94 2.95
C SER A 78 -9.58 9.29 2.43
N GLN A 79 -8.53 8.91 3.17
CA GLN A 79 -7.14 9.14 2.79
C GLN A 79 -6.73 8.30 1.60
N TYR A 80 -7.27 7.09 1.50
CA TYR A 80 -6.96 6.18 0.42
C TYR A 80 -7.75 6.48 -0.84
N LEU A 81 -8.97 7.03 -0.73
CA LEU A 81 -9.73 7.54 -1.89
C LEU A 81 -9.03 8.67 -2.66
N ARG A 82 -8.12 9.39 -2.00
CA ARG A 82 -7.39 10.53 -2.57
C ARG A 82 -6.13 10.10 -3.32
N PHE A 83 -5.65 8.88 -3.07
CA PHE A 83 -4.54 8.28 -3.80
C PHE A 83 -5.06 7.62 -5.06
#